data_AF-A0A259J2S8-F1
#
_entry.id   AF-A0A259J2S8-F1
#
_cell.length_a   1.000
_cell.length_b   1.000
_cell.length_c   1.000
_cell.angle_alpha   90.00
_cell.angle_beta   90.00
_cell.angle_gamma   90.00
#
_symmetry.space_group_name_H-M   'P 1'
#
loop_
_entity.id
_entity.type
_entity.pdbx_description
1 polymer ?
#
loop_
_entity_poly.entity_id
_entity_poly.type
_entity_poly.pdbx_seq_one_letter_code
_entity_poly.pdbx_strand_id
1 'polypeptide(L)'
;LFERPASHFAAEFMGVTNLLPGEVAGSDRFLLKGGDTILVPVAGRAGPHAFAIRPERLEIDGEASAANTLSAEVEIATYRGLVIDYRVKTPSGLCLTARRPSPAAGGPAPLPVGRPVRVSFAPEAGTHVPKSPRARTFQTCPFSSQGRPPCPTSTTSSSSSMASSFPTSTAPCSRTCARAA
;
A
#
# COMPACT_ATOMS: atom_id res chain seq x y z
N LEU A 1 -8.10 -8.93 -6.86
CA LEU A 1 -6.70 -8.80 -7.34
C LEU A 1 -5.84 -7.84 -6.48
N PHE A 2 -6.15 -7.60 -5.19
CA PHE A 2 -5.40 -6.66 -4.33
C PHE A 2 -5.14 -7.20 -2.91
N GLU A 3 -5.21 -8.53 -2.73
CA GLU A 3 -5.13 -9.16 -1.40
C GLU A 3 -3.72 -9.65 -1.04
N ARG A 4 -2.75 -9.59 -1.97
CA ARG A 4 -1.40 -10.15 -1.75
C ARG A 4 -0.30 -9.19 -2.25
N PRO A 5 0.30 -8.36 -1.38
CA PRO A 5 1.41 -7.50 -1.77
C PRO A 5 2.61 -8.33 -2.23
N ALA A 6 3.14 -8.01 -3.41
CA ALA A 6 4.30 -8.68 -4.00
C ALA A 6 5.64 -8.30 -3.33
N SER A 7 5.68 -7.23 -2.52
CA SER A 7 6.88 -6.77 -1.82
C SER A 7 6.55 -5.93 -0.57
N HIS A 8 7.51 -5.83 0.34
CA HIS A 8 7.45 -4.96 1.54
C HIS A 8 7.16 -3.50 1.18
N PHE A 9 7.75 -3.00 0.08
CA PHE A 9 7.55 -1.63 -0.39
C PHE A 9 6.13 -1.40 -0.92
N ALA A 10 5.56 -2.39 -1.62
CA ALA A 10 4.18 -2.33 -2.07
C ALA A 10 3.19 -2.35 -0.88
N ALA A 11 3.49 -3.08 0.18
CA ALA A 11 2.65 -3.11 1.38
C ALA A 11 2.58 -1.71 2.05
N GLU A 12 3.73 -1.05 2.23
CA GLU A 12 3.82 0.28 2.84
C GLU A 12 3.08 1.35 2.03
N PHE A 13 3.13 1.27 0.69
CA PHE A 13 2.43 2.19 -0.22
C PHE A 13 0.92 1.94 -0.33
N MET A 14 0.44 0.73 0.02
CA MET A 14 -0.97 0.33 -0.06
C MET A 14 -1.77 0.52 1.24
N GLY A 15 -1.19 1.18 2.25
CA GLY A 15 -1.86 1.41 3.54
C GLY A 15 -1.72 0.26 4.53
N VAL A 16 -0.81 -0.69 4.29
CA VAL A 16 -0.33 -1.59 5.35
C VAL A 16 0.71 -0.82 6.15
N THR A 17 0.33 -0.35 7.34
CA THR A 17 1.22 0.43 8.20
C THR A 17 2.05 -0.44 9.13
N ASN A 18 1.60 -1.66 9.45
CA ASN A 18 2.28 -2.53 10.42
C ASN A 18 2.99 -3.66 9.69
N LEU A 19 4.32 -3.58 9.65
CA LEU A 19 5.19 -4.63 9.16
C LEU A 19 6.00 -5.16 10.34
N LEU A 20 5.72 -6.41 10.72
CA LEU A 20 6.36 -7.11 11.82
C LEU A 20 7.50 -7.98 11.26
N PRO A 21 8.76 -7.52 11.27
CA PRO A 21 9.86 -8.34 10.79
C PRO A 21 10.13 -9.50 11.74
N GLY A 22 10.36 -10.69 11.18
CA GLY A 22 10.63 -11.88 11.96
C GLY A 22 10.92 -13.10 11.11
N GLU A 23 10.93 -14.25 11.77
CA GLU A 23 11.22 -15.54 11.15
C GLU A 23 10.19 -16.58 11.60
N VAL A 24 9.89 -17.49 10.69
CA VAL A 24 9.04 -18.64 10.99
C VAL A 24 9.79 -19.57 11.94
N ALA A 25 9.22 -19.82 13.12
CA ALA A 25 9.83 -20.63 14.18
C ALA A 25 9.09 -21.97 14.43
N GLY A 26 8.04 -22.28 13.65
CA GLY A 26 7.26 -23.51 13.77
C GLY A 26 6.10 -23.57 12.77
N SER A 27 5.17 -24.51 12.96
CA SER A 27 4.00 -24.67 12.08
C SER A 27 3.08 -23.44 12.10
N ASP A 28 2.91 -22.83 13.28
CA ASP A 28 1.96 -21.72 13.50
C ASP A 28 2.59 -20.62 14.36
N ARG A 29 3.93 -20.58 14.43
CA ARG A 29 4.68 -19.64 15.27
C ARG A 29 5.61 -18.78 14.44
N PHE A 30 5.56 -17.49 14.71
CA PHE A 30 6.43 -16.49 14.11
C PHE A 30 7.17 -15.73 15.20
N LEU A 31 8.49 -15.78 15.15
CA LEU A 31 9.38 -15.09 16.07
C LEU A 31 9.66 -13.70 15.50
N LEU A 32 9.18 -12.65 16.16
CA LEU A 32 9.51 -11.29 15.78
C LEU A 32 10.97 -11.00 16.11
N LYS A 33 11.57 -10.07 15.36
CA LYS A 33 12.92 -9.57 15.64
C LYS A 33 13.07 -8.97 17.05
N GLY A 34 11.97 -8.55 17.67
CA GLY A 34 11.92 -8.04 19.03
C GLY A 34 11.96 -9.11 20.13
N GLY A 35 11.94 -10.40 19.78
CA GLY A 35 11.92 -11.53 20.73
C GLY A 35 10.52 -12.03 21.07
N ASP A 36 9.48 -11.25 20.77
CA ASP A 36 8.09 -11.68 20.94
C ASP A 36 7.73 -12.80 19.96
N THR A 37 6.94 -13.78 20.40
CA THR A 37 6.42 -14.85 19.55
C THR A 37 4.93 -14.66 19.35
N ILE A 38 4.47 -14.70 18.09
CA ILE A 38 3.06 -14.62 17.73
C ILE A 38 2.60 -15.90 17.04
N LEU A 39 1.33 -16.21 17.19
CA LEU A 39 0.62 -17.29 16.51
C LEU A 39 0.05 -16.78 15.19
N VAL A 40 0.56 -17.27 14.08
CA VAL A 40 0.11 -16.89 12.73
C VAL A 40 0.19 -18.09 11.78
N PRO A 41 -0.72 -18.20 10.80
CA PRO A 41 -0.74 -19.31 9.87
C PRO A 41 0.41 -19.23 8.87
N VAL A 42 1.43 -20.07 9.06
CA VAL A 42 2.67 -20.04 8.28
C VAL A 42 2.48 -20.64 6.89
N ALA A 43 1.53 -21.58 6.71
CA ALA A 43 1.20 -22.25 5.44
C ALA A 43 2.44 -22.76 4.67
N GLY A 44 3.38 -23.41 5.37
CA GLY A 44 4.57 -24.03 4.76
C GLY A 44 5.68 -23.06 4.33
N ARG A 45 5.62 -21.79 4.77
CA ARG A 45 6.66 -20.78 4.50
C ARG A 45 7.87 -20.98 5.42
N ALA A 46 9.08 -20.71 4.91
CA ALA A 46 10.33 -20.78 5.66
C ALA A 46 11.26 -19.61 5.33
N GLY A 47 12.07 -19.18 6.30
CA GLY A 47 13.04 -18.10 6.14
C GLY A 47 12.52 -16.70 6.55
N PRO A 48 13.28 -15.63 6.27
CA PRO A 48 12.98 -14.28 6.75
C PRO A 48 11.76 -13.68 6.06
N HIS A 49 10.73 -13.37 6.86
CA HIS A 49 9.48 -12.78 6.40
C HIS A 49 9.15 -11.53 7.22
N ALA A 50 8.16 -10.77 6.76
CA ALA A 50 7.46 -9.81 7.59
C ALA A 50 5.99 -10.22 7.66
N PHE A 51 5.37 -10.05 8.82
CA PHE A 51 3.92 -10.19 8.94
C PHE A 51 3.28 -8.82 8.82
N ALA A 52 2.43 -8.66 7.81
CA ALA A 52 1.75 -7.42 7.48
C ALA A 52 0.34 -7.41 8.11
N ILE A 53 0.06 -6.43 8.96
CA ILE A 53 -1.26 -6.26 9.59
C ILE A 53 -1.82 -4.88 9.25
N ARG A 54 -3.11 -4.84 8.92
CA ARG A 54 -3.83 -3.58 8.68
C ARG A 54 -4.18 -2.90 10.02
N PRO A 55 -4.09 -1.56 10.14
CA PRO A 55 -4.40 -0.85 11.38
C PRO A 55 -5.78 -1.12 11.97
N GLU A 56 -6.79 -1.32 11.12
CA GLU A 56 -8.17 -1.62 11.51
C GLU A 56 -8.38 -3.05 12.03
N ARG A 57 -7.39 -3.93 11.87
CA ARG A 57 -7.40 -5.30 12.38
C ARG A 57 -6.71 -5.42 13.75
N LEU A 58 -6.15 -4.33 14.26
CA LEU A 58 -5.54 -4.27 15.59
C LEU A 58 -6.54 -3.72 16.60
N GLU A 59 -6.79 -4.47 17.66
CA GLU A 59 -7.59 -4.03 18.78
C GLU A 59 -6.69 -3.47 19.88
N ILE A 60 -6.97 -2.25 20.33
CA ILE A 60 -6.22 -1.58 21.40
C ILE A 60 -7.10 -1.42 22.63
N ASP A 61 -6.57 -1.83 23.78
CA ASP A 61 -7.28 -1.79 25.07
C ASP A 61 -8.63 -2.55 25.06
N GLY A 62 -8.73 -3.57 24.19
CA GLY A 62 -9.84 -4.51 24.13
C GLY A 62 -9.67 -5.67 25.10
N GLU A 63 -10.69 -6.51 25.21
CA GLU A 63 -10.57 -7.76 25.96
C GLU A 63 -9.45 -8.60 25.36
N ALA A 64 -8.60 -9.20 26.21
CA ALA A 64 -7.43 -9.99 25.80
C ALA A 64 -7.83 -11.37 25.19
N SER A 65 -8.95 -11.42 24.47
CA SER A 65 -9.53 -12.63 23.89
C SER A 65 -8.80 -13.08 22.62
N ALA A 66 -8.03 -12.18 21.98
CA ALA A 66 -7.28 -12.54 20.79
C ALA A 66 -6.00 -13.32 21.11
N ALA A 67 -5.71 -14.33 20.28
CA ALA A 67 -4.58 -15.25 20.47
C ALA A 67 -3.21 -14.56 20.52
N ASN A 68 -3.08 -13.39 19.87
CA ASN A 68 -1.86 -12.58 19.93
C ASN A 68 -2.14 -11.31 20.73
N THR A 69 -1.33 -11.07 21.76
CA THR A 69 -1.38 -9.86 22.57
C THR A 69 0.03 -9.34 22.80
N LEU A 70 0.24 -8.05 22.53
CA LEU A 70 1.50 -7.33 22.72
C LEU A 70 1.27 -6.15 23.65
N SER A 71 2.17 -5.98 24.62
CA SER A 71 2.22 -4.79 25.46
C SER A 71 2.83 -3.63 24.68
N ALA A 72 2.22 -2.45 24.77
CA ALA A 72 2.70 -1.24 24.11
C ALA A 72 2.33 0.01 24.92
N GLU A 73 2.89 1.14 24.53
CA GLU A 73 2.57 2.46 25.07
C GLU A 73 2.09 3.39 23.95
N VAL A 74 1.08 4.21 24.22
CA VAL A 74 0.59 5.19 23.24
C VAL A 74 1.60 6.31 23.05
N GLU A 75 2.18 6.40 21.86
CA GLU A 75 3.13 7.46 21.49
C GLU A 75 2.37 8.69 20.95
N ILE A 76 1.40 8.48 20.06
CA ILE A 76 0.65 9.56 19.39
C ILE A 76 -0.78 9.10 19.11
N ALA A 77 -1.76 10.00 19.30
CA ALA A 77 -3.14 9.80 18.86
C ALA A 77 -3.48 10.85 17.78
N THR A 78 -3.76 10.40 16.54
CA THR A 78 -4.10 11.26 15.41
C THR A 78 -5.58 11.21 15.12
N TYR A 79 -6.28 12.32 15.33
CA TYR A 79 -7.71 12.43 15.08
C TYR A 79 -7.99 12.69 13.60
N ARG A 80 -8.82 11.85 12.98
CA ARG A 80 -9.23 11.95 11.56
C ARG A 80 -10.76 11.98 11.46
N GLY A 81 -11.39 12.86 12.23
CA GLY A 81 -12.84 12.99 12.31
C GLY A 81 -13.50 11.81 13.02
N LEU A 82 -13.97 10.82 12.25
CA LEU A 82 -14.71 9.66 12.78
C LEU A 82 -13.80 8.53 13.27
N VAL A 83 -12.50 8.61 13.04
CA VAL A 83 -11.52 7.62 13.49
C VAL A 83 -10.33 8.27 14.16
N ILE A 84 -9.65 7.50 15.01
CA ILE A 84 -8.42 7.88 15.69
C ILE A 84 -7.37 6.83 15.34
N ASP A 85 -6.25 7.28 14.76
CA ASP A 85 -5.06 6.47 14.51
C ASP A 85 -4.13 6.59 15.72
N TYR A 86 -3.98 5.50 16.46
CA TYR A 86 -3.07 5.38 17.58
C TYR A 86 -1.76 4.79 17.12
N ARG A 87 -0.69 5.57 17.23
CA ARG A 87 0.67 5.05 17.13
C ARG A 87 1.12 4.60 18.50
N VAL A 88 1.51 3.35 18.61
CA VAL A 88 1.93 2.70 19.85
C VAL A 88 3.29 2.06 19.67
N LYS A 89 4.07 2.03 20.74
CA LYS A 89 5.42 1.48 20.74
C LYS A 89 5.53 0.35 21.75
N THR A 90 6.03 -0.81 21.33
CA THR A 90 6.30 -1.91 22.25
C THR A 90 7.65 -1.71 22.97
N PRO A 91 7.87 -2.36 24.12
CA PRO A 91 9.17 -2.36 24.80
C PRO A 91 10.31 -2.86 23.90
N SER A 92 10.00 -3.77 22.97
CA SER A 92 10.91 -4.33 21.97
C SER A 92 11.32 -3.32 20.87
N GLY A 93 10.78 -2.09 20.90
CA GLY A 93 11.06 -1.02 19.95
C GLY A 93 10.22 -1.06 18.67
N LEU A 94 9.24 -1.96 18.58
CA LEU A 94 8.35 -2.09 17.44
C LEU A 94 7.28 -0.98 17.50
N CYS A 95 7.11 -0.25 16.40
CA CYS A 95 6.06 0.74 16.28
C CYS A 95 4.87 0.15 15.51
N LEU A 96 3.68 0.27 16.10
CA LEU A 96 2.42 -0.16 15.51
C LEU A 96 1.45 1.01 15.40
N THR A 97 0.56 0.94 14.43
CA THR A 97 -0.54 1.88 14.24
C THR A 97 -1.84 1.09 14.29
N ALA A 98 -2.68 1.36 15.30
CA ALA A 98 -4.01 0.80 15.45
C ALA A 98 -5.07 1.87 15.17
N ARG A 99 -6.16 1.50 14.49
CA ARG A 99 -7.25 2.42 14.16
C ARG A 99 -8.49 2.08 14.98
N ARG A 100 -9.03 3.08 15.68
CA ARG A 100 -10.31 2.98 16.41
C ARG A 100 -11.34 3.99 15.90
N PRO A 101 -12.65 3.71 16.06
CA PRO A 101 -13.67 4.74 15.93
C PRO A 101 -13.45 5.83 16.99
N SER A 102 -13.67 7.09 16.61
CA SER A 102 -13.65 8.20 17.56
C SER A 102 -14.93 8.21 18.41
N PRO A 103 -14.93 8.90 19.58
CA PRO A 103 -16.16 9.05 20.37
C PRO A 103 -17.31 9.67 19.59
N ALA A 104 -17.01 10.57 18.64
CA ALA A 104 -18.00 11.19 17.77
C ALA A 104 -18.69 10.18 16.82
N ALA A 105 -18.05 9.03 16.56
CA ALA A 105 -18.60 7.93 15.79
C ALA A 105 -19.23 6.82 16.67
N GLY A 106 -19.43 7.08 17.97
CA GLY A 106 -19.90 6.07 18.93
C GLY A 106 -18.79 5.15 19.44
N GLY A 107 -17.53 5.51 19.23
CA GLY A 107 -16.37 4.78 19.76
C GLY A 107 -16.13 5.01 21.26
N PRO A 108 -15.22 4.22 21.85
CA PRO A 108 -14.81 4.37 23.25
C PRO A 108 -14.05 5.69 23.49
N ALA A 109 -13.92 6.07 24.77
CA ALA A 109 -13.17 7.26 25.16
C ALA A 109 -11.72 7.22 24.62
N PRO A 110 -11.16 8.38 24.21
CA PRO A 110 -9.82 8.39 23.64
C PRO A 110 -8.75 8.01 24.67
N LEU A 111 -7.76 7.26 24.22
CA LEU A 111 -6.62 6.87 25.05
C LEU A 111 -5.60 8.04 25.10
N PRO A 112 -5.14 8.46 26.30
CA PRO A 112 -4.11 9.49 26.40
C PRO A 112 -2.75 8.97 25.96
N VAL A 113 -1.90 9.88 25.47
CA VAL A 113 -0.48 9.62 25.17
C VAL A 113 0.26 9.27 26.47
N GLY A 114 1.20 8.33 26.39
CA GLY A 114 1.95 7.80 27.53
C GLY A 114 1.23 6.67 28.28
N ARG A 115 -0.01 6.34 27.91
CA ARG A 115 -0.75 5.26 28.57
C ARG A 115 -0.22 3.88 28.14
N PRO A 116 0.06 2.97 29.09
CA PRO A 116 0.30 1.57 28.76
C PRO A 116 -0.99 0.92 28.28
N VAL A 117 -0.89 0.21 27.16
CA VAL A 117 -2.01 -0.42 26.46
C VAL A 117 -1.61 -1.82 26.01
N ARG A 118 -2.61 -2.65 25.75
CA ARG A 118 -2.41 -3.92 25.06
C ARG A 118 -2.97 -3.81 23.65
N VAL A 119 -2.18 -4.29 22.68
CA VAL A 119 -2.59 -4.44 21.29
C VAL A 119 -2.81 -5.92 21.05
N SER A 120 -3.98 -6.28 20.55
CA SER A 120 -4.34 -7.66 20.31
C SER A 120 -4.87 -7.85 18.88
N PHE A 121 -4.65 -9.04 18.32
CA PHE A 121 -5.09 -9.37 16.96
C PHE A 121 -5.22 -10.88 16.76
N ALA A 122 -6.13 -11.27 15.85
CA ALA A 122 -6.31 -12.67 15.46
C ALA A 122 -5.15 -13.18 14.59
N PRO A 123 -4.80 -14.48 14.61
CA PRO A 123 -3.76 -15.06 13.76
C PRO A 123 -3.97 -14.80 12.26
N GLU A 124 -5.23 -14.83 11.82
CA GLU A 124 -5.70 -14.59 10.45
C GLU A 124 -5.87 -13.09 10.09
N ALA A 125 -5.53 -12.17 11.00
CA ALA A 125 -5.68 -10.73 10.79
C ALA A 125 -4.70 -10.13 9.76
N GLY A 126 -3.66 -10.87 9.39
CA GLY A 126 -2.56 -10.38 8.55
C GLY A 126 -2.11 -11.35 7.47
N THR A 127 -1.15 -10.92 6.67
CA THR A 127 -0.53 -11.72 5.62
C THR A 127 0.98 -11.75 5.76
N HIS A 128 1.59 -12.89 5.43
CA HIS A 128 3.04 -12.97 5.30
C HIS A 128 3.49 -12.25 4.03
N VAL A 129 4.52 -11.43 4.16
CA VAL A 129 5.19 -10.73 3.08
C VAL A 129 6.64 -11.22 3.05
N PRO A 130 7.12 -11.77 1.93
CA PRO A 130 8.52 -12.14 1.82
C PRO A 130 9.37 -10.87 1.93
N LYS A 131 10.46 -10.94 2.70
CA LYS A 131 11.47 -9.90 2.67
C LYS A 131 12.15 -9.98 1.31
N SER A 132 11.66 -9.24 0.32
CA SER A 132 12.32 -9.28 -0.99
C SER A 132 13.77 -8.87 -0.79
N PRO A 133 14.75 -9.59 -1.37
CA PRO A 133 16.08 -9.03 -1.48
C PRO A 133 15.93 -7.69 -2.21
N ARG A 134 16.49 -6.62 -1.64
CA ARG A 134 16.52 -5.31 -2.30
C ARG A 134 17.11 -5.51 -3.70
N ALA A 135 16.38 -5.03 -4.71
CA ALA A 135 16.72 -5.01 -6.12
C ALA A 135 16.98 -6.39 -6.76
N ARG A 136 15.96 -6.94 -7.45
CA ARG A 136 16.27 -7.28 -8.85
C ARG A 136 16.36 -5.93 -9.55
N THR A 137 17.59 -5.51 -9.83
CA THR A 137 17.87 -4.54 -10.89
C THR A 137 16.88 -4.82 -12.00
N PHE A 138 16.09 -3.82 -12.39
CA PHE A 138 15.42 -3.87 -13.68
C PHE A 138 16.55 -4.13 -14.66
N GLN A 139 16.68 -5.38 -15.08
CA GLN A 139 17.54 -5.75 -16.19
C GLN A 139 16.87 -5.02 -17.34
N THR A 140 17.38 -3.81 -17.61
CA THR A 140 17.12 -3.08 -18.83
C THR A 140 17.22 -4.13 -19.92
N CYS A 141 16.09 -4.44 -20.54
CA CYS A 141 16.09 -5.21 -21.77
C CYS A 141 17.19 -4.56 -22.62
N PRO A 142 18.20 -5.29 -23.11
CA PRO A 142 19.06 -4.72 -24.12
C PRO A 142 18.11 -4.38 -25.25
N PHE A 143 17.87 -3.08 -25.43
CA PHE A 143 17.21 -2.54 -26.60
C PHE A 143 18.12 -2.94 -27.75
N SER A 144 17.85 -4.12 -28.31
CA SER A 144 18.58 -4.64 -29.45
C SER A 144 18.22 -3.71 -30.59
N SER A 145 19.13 -2.80 -30.91
CA SER A 145 19.07 -1.87 -32.03
C SER A 145 19.26 -2.61 -33.36
N GLN A 146 18.56 -3.74 -33.53
CA GLN A 146 18.54 -4.50 -34.77
C GLN A 146 17.57 -3.81 -35.72
N GLY A 147 18.17 -3.00 -36.60
CA GLY A 147 17.79 -2.89 -38.01
C GLY A 147 16.32 -2.61 -38.31
N ARG A 148 16.00 -1.33 -38.48
CA ARG A 148 14.84 -0.91 -39.26
C ARG A 148 15.02 -1.46 -40.70
N PRO A 149 14.11 -2.27 -41.26
CA PRO A 149 14.20 -2.61 -42.68
C PRO A 149 13.92 -1.35 -43.51
N PRO A 150 14.63 -1.12 -44.63
CA PRO A 150 14.37 0.02 -45.49
C PRO A 150 12.98 -0.12 -46.13
N CYS A 151 12.21 0.97 -46.09
CA CYS A 151 10.98 1.10 -46.88
C CYS A 151 11.31 0.87 -48.36
N PRO A 152 10.51 0.09 -49.12
CA PRO A 152 10.66 0.07 -50.56
C PRO A 152 10.19 1.41 -51.13
N THR A 153 11.12 2.12 -51.78
CA THR A 153 10.87 3.22 -52.68
C THR A 153 10.20 2.70 -53.96
N SER A 154 8.99 3.19 -54.25
CA SER A 154 8.41 3.10 -55.59
C SER A 154 8.30 4.49 -56.21
N THR A 155 9.27 4.79 -57.07
CA THR A 155 9.17 5.73 -58.21
C THR A 155 8.27 5.05 -59.26
N THR A 156 7.33 5.67 -59.98
CA THR A 156 7.58 6.55 -61.14
C THR A 156 6.23 7.05 -61.75
N SER A 157 6.22 8.34 -62.16
CA SER A 157 5.54 9.02 -63.32
C SER A 157 4.04 8.81 -63.62
N SER A 158 3.22 9.88 -63.55
CA SER A 158 2.72 10.76 -64.66
C SER A 158 1.53 10.15 -65.45
N SER A 159 0.46 10.83 -65.89
CA SER A 159 0.20 12.23 -66.21
C SER A 159 -1.32 12.51 -66.35
N SER A 160 -1.70 13.79 -66.11
CA SER A 160 -2.74 14.63 -66.75
C SER A 160 -4.20 14.16 -66.91
N SER A 161 -5.17 14.90 -66.33
CA SER A 161 -5.84 16.05 -67.01
C SER A 161 -7.08 16.58 -66.25
N MET A 162 -7.10 17.92 -66.08
CA MET A 162 -8.22 18.89 -66.07
C MET A 162 -9.51 18.65 -65.24
N ALA A 163 -9.82 19.57 -64.32
CA ALA A 163 -10.73 20.71 -64.55
C ALA A 163 -11.17 21.39 -63.22
N SER A 164 -10.99 22.72 -63.17
CA SER A 164 -11.87 23.77 -62.57
C SER A 164 -12.79 23.38 -61.39
N SER A 165 -12.78 24.04 -60.23
CA SER A 165 -13.17 25.44 -60.04
C SER A 165 -12.97 25.89 -58.57
N PHE A 166 -12.99 27.20 -58.39
CA PHE A 166 -12.72 28.08 -57.25
C PHE A 166 -13.48 27.85 -55.90
N PRO A 167 -13.04 28.53 -54.82
CA PRO A 167 -13.34 28.27 -53.42
C PRO A 167 -14.48 29.15 -52.87
N THR A 168 -14.84 28.98 -51.59
CA THR A 168 -15.06 30.01 -50.54
C THR A 168 -16.02 29.46 -49.48
N SER A 169 -15.70 29.65 -48.19
CA SER A 169 -16.61 30.17 -47.14
C SER A 169 -16.30 29.55 -45.77
N THR A 170 -15.53 30.23 -44.91
CA THR A 170 -15.95 31.17 -43.84
C THR A 170 -16.14 30.47 -42.49
N ALA A 171 -15.17 30.66 -41.58
CA ALA A 171 -15.37 30.56 -40.15
C ALA A 171 -16.21 31.76 -39.66
N PRO A 172 -16.86 31.66 -38.48
CA PRO A 172 -16.43 32.61 -37.47
C PRO A 172 -16.31 32.06 -36.04
N CYS A 173 -15.35 32.68 -35.38
CA CYS A 173 -15.11 32.77 -33.95
C CYS A 173 -16.19 33.64 -33.28
N SER A 174 -16.69 33.27 -32.10
CA SER A 174 -17.25 34.23 -31.16
C SER A 174 -17.07 33.80 -29.70
N ARG A 175 -16.23 34.58 -29.01
CA ARG A 175 -16.24 34.79 -27.55
C ARG A 175 -17.55 35.46 -27.14
N THR A 176 -18.02 35.25 -25.91
CA THR A 176 -18.58 36.34 -25.07
C THR A 176 -18.43 36.02 -23.58
N CYS A 177 -18.01 37.04 -22.83
CA CYS A 177 -17.78 37.12 -21.38
C CYS A 177 -19.05 37.46 -20.57
N ALA A 178 -18.94 37.22 -19.25
CA ALA A 178 -19.57 37.92 -18.11
C ALA A 178 -21.10 37.74 -17.94
N ARG A 179 -21.70 37.80 -16.74
CA ARG A 179 -21.37 38.63 -15.56
C ARG A 179 -22.08 38.10 -14.30
N ALA A 180 -21.55 38.55 -13.16
CA ALA A 180 -22.00 38.35 -11.79
C ALA A 180 -23.44 38.83 -11.46
N ALA A 181 -23.99 38.25 -10.39
CA ALA A 181 -24.81 38.90 -9.38
C ALA A 181 -24.34 38.38 -8.00
#